data_AF-A0A9X5R127-F1
#
_entry.id   AF-A0A9X5R127-F1
#
_cell.length_a   1.000
_cell.length_b   1.000
_cell.length_c   1.000
_cell.angle_alpha   90.00
_cell.angle_beta   90.00
_cell.angle_gamma   90.00
#
_symmetry.space_group_name_H-M   'P 1'
#
loop_
_entity.id
_entity.type
_entity.pdbx_description
1 polymer ?
#
loop_
_entity_poly.entity_id
_entity_poly.type
_entity_poly.pdbx_seq_one_letter_code
_entity_poly.pdbx_strand_id
1 'polypeptide(L)'
;MSSRVILVSDDRSSLRSPGTALWPQAAHMRGTHTDGWTAQIFDYTTTVEADMREVRELASASGADVIHPHGALATQPPGLLVSDVDSTLTRTEAIDLLAQCAGRADEVADVTARAMAGEMDFAESLRARVECLAGLPVGAVEEARRAVVVTPGAKELIAAAHEAGATVGLVSGGFTSMVEPLAAELGADHAVANELEVADGHLTGRLTGEIVDRAAKASWLRRWAAQAIVEAERVIAIGDGANDLDMFDAAGLAIAFCAKPVAVEAARNTVSFERLDAVSAVWCR
;
A
#
# COMPACT_ATOMS: atom_id res chain seq x y z
N MET A 1 -16.28 15.41 -15.18
CA MET A 1 -14.98 15.71 -14.56
C MET A 1 -13.90 15.09 -15.44
N SER A 2 -12.68 15.62 -15.48
CA SER A 2 -11.59 14.95 -16.21
C SER A 2 -11.29 13.60 -15.56
N SER A 3 -10.94 12.61 -16.38
CA SER A 3 -10.54 11.28 -15.92
C SER A 3 -9.41 10.76 -16.79
N ARG A 4 -8.64 9.82 -16.24
CA ARG A 4 -7.54 9.17 -16.94
C ARG A 4 -7.65 7.68 -16.73
N VAL A 5 -7.45 6.90 -17.77
CA VAL A 5 -7.30 5.44 -17.66
C VAL A 5 -5.82 5.12 -17.88
N ILE A 6 -5.23 4.37 -16.96
CA ILE A 6 -3.83 3.99 -17.00
C ILE A 6 -3.80 2.47 -17.04
N LEU A 7 -3.25 1.92 -18.12
CA LEU A 7 -2.91 0.51 -18.18
C LEU A 7 -1.47 0.36 -17.72
N VAL A 8 -1.20 -0.48 -16.74
CA VAL A 8 0.15 -0.73 -16.21
C VAL A 8 0.48 -2.22 -16.26
N SER A 9 1.74 -2.55 -16.55
CA SER A 9 2.22 -3.94 -16.59
C SER A 9 3.75 -3.99 -16.46
N ASP A 10 4.29 -5.12 -16.02
CA ASP A 10 5.71 -5.44 -16.13
C ASP A 10 6.10 -6.00 -17.52
N ASP A 11 5.12 -6.36 -18.35
CA ASP A 11 5.32 -6.74 -19.76
C ASP A 11 4.68 -5.70 -20.71
N ARG A 12 5.51 -5.13 -21.58
CA ARG A 12 5.04 -4.19 -22.61
C ARG A 12 4.06 -4.81 -23.60
N SER A 13 4.13 -6.12 -23.83
CA SER A 13 3.25 -6.80 -24.77
C SER A 13 1.79 -6.78 -24.29
N SER A 14 1.58 -6.80 -22.96
CA SER A 14 0.28 -6.81 -22.29
C SER A 14 -0.58 -5.58 -22.54
N LEU A 15 0.04 -4.43 -22.88
CA LEU A 15 -0.70 -3.17 -23.06
C LEU A 15 -1.35 -3.03 -24.45
N ARG A 16 -0.93 -3.82 -25.46
CA ARG A 16 -1.33 -3.59 -26.87
C ARG A 16 -2.83 -3.76 -27.13
N SER A 17 -3.39 -4.89 -26.68
CA SER A 17 -4.80 -5.23 -26.90
C SER A 17 -5.74 -4.28 -26.14
N PRO A 18 -5.64 -4.14 -24.81
CA PRO A 18 -6.51 -3.24 -24.05
C PRO A 18 -6.35 -1.77 -24.46
N GLY A 19 -5.13 -1.33 -24.79
CA GLY A 19 -4.91 0.05 -25.22
C GLY A 19 -5.60 0.41 -26.54
N THR A 20 -5.76 -0.55 -27.44
CA THR A 20 -6.46 -0.34 -28.72
C THR A 20 -7.95 -0.08 -28.52
N ALA A 21 -8.57 -0.73 -27.53
CA ALA A 21 -9.99 -0.54 -27.20
C ALA A 21 -10.27 0.86 -26.61
N LEU A 22 -9.33 1.40 -25.82
CA LEU A 22 -9.47 2.70 -25.15
C LEU A 22 -9.19 3.90 -26.05
N TRP A 23 -8.29 3.74 -27.02
CA TRP A 23 -7.80 4.83 -27.87
C TRP A 23 -8.88 5.65 -28.58
N PRO A 24 -9.92 5.07 -29.22
CA PRO A 24 -10.89 5.85 -30.01
C PRO A 24 -11.66 6.91 -29.22
N GLN A 25 -11.74 6.76 -27.89
CA GLN A 25 -12.45 7.68 -26.99
C GLN A 25 -11.51 8.68 -26.29
N ALA A 26 -10.19 8.45 -26.33
CA ALA A 26 -9.22 9.26 -25.60
C ALA A 26 -8.90 10.57 -26.35
N ALA A 27 -8.74 11.67 -25.60
CA ALA A 27 -8.32 12.95 -26.16
C ALA A 27 -6.80 12.97 -26.41
N HIS A 28 -6.05 12.30 -25.55
CA HIS A 28 -4.60 12.15 -25.65
C HIS A 28 -4.19 10.77 -25.12
N MET A 29 -3.12 10.21 -25.66
CA MET A 29 -2.46 9.05 -25.06
C MET A 29 -0.96 9.18 -25.17
N ARG A 30 -0.31 8.71 -24.11
CA ARG A 30 1.14 8.68 -23.93
C ARG A 30 1.57 7.39 -23.25
N GLY A 31 2.84 7.05 -23.37
CA GLY A 31 3.43 5.86 -22.78
C GLY A 31 4.62 6.20 -21.89
N THR A 32 4.75 5.46 -20.80
CA THR A 32 5.92 5.49 -19.91
C THR A 32 6.56 4.10 -19.93
N HIS A 33 7.89 4.07 -19.99
CA HIS A 33 8.65 2.82 -20.01
C HIS A 33 9.83 2.94 -19.05
N THR A 34 9.93 2.01 -18.11
CA THR A 34 11.08 1.85 -17.21
C THR A 34 11.68 0.45 -17.41
N ASP A 35 12.76 0.15 -16.71
CA ASP A 35 13.43 -1.15 -16.79
C ASP A 35 12.62 -2.31 -16.17
N GLY A 36 11.50 -2.05 -15.49
CA GLY A 36 10.64 -3.15 -15.05
C GLY A 36 9.16 -2.85 -14.86
N TRP A 37 8.66 -1.74 -15.39
CA TRP A 37 7.25 -1.58 -15.65
C TRP A 37 7.01 -0.60 -16.81
N THR A 38 5.84 -0.68 -17.39
CA THR A 38 5.38 0.18 -18.46
C THR A 38 3.96 0.64 -18.18
N ALA A 39 3.62 1.81 -18.69
CA ALA A 39 2.26 2.31 -18.67
C ALA A 39 1.81 2.87 -20.02
N GLN A 40 0.52 2.74 -20.31
CA GLN A 40 -0.17 3.52 -21.32
C GLN A 40 -1.22 4.37 -20.62
N ILE A 41 -1.14 5.67 -20.82
CA ILE A 41 -1.97 6.65 -20.14
C ILE A 41 -2.89 7.29 -21.16
N PHE A 42 -4.20 7.18 -20.93
CA PHE A 42 -5.26 7.73 -21.77
C PHE A 42 -5.97 8.84 -21.01
N ASP A 43 -5.87 10.08 -21.50
CA ASP A 43 -6.55 11.23 -20.89
C ASP A 43 -7.89 11.48 -21.60
N TYR A 44 -8.93 11.73 -20.80
CA TYR A 44 -10.28 12.01 -21.28
C TYR A 44 -10.74 13.38 -20.79
N THR A 45 -11.34 14.16 -21.69
CA THR A 45 -11.85 15.51 -21.40
C THR A 45 -13.14 15.49 -20.59
N THR A 46 -13.88 14.38 -20.64
CA THR A 46 -15.06 14.09 -19.82
C THR A 46 -14.85 12.78 -19.06
N THR A 47 -15.72 12.50 -18.08
CA THR A 47 -15.69 11.20 -17.39
C THR A 47 -15.92 10.11 -18.43
N VAL A 48 -15.06 9.10 -18.46
CA VAL A 48 -15.18 7.95 -19.35
C VAL A 48 -16.56 7.29 -19.17
N GLU A 49 -17.32 7.19 -20.25
CA GLU A 49 -18.59 6.42 -20.29
C GLU A 49 -18.37 4.92 -20.56
N ALA A 50 -17.11 4.50 -20.76
CA ALA A 50 -16.77 3.10 -20.96
C ALA A 50 -17.06 2.27 -19.69
N ASP A 51 -17.48 1.02 -19.91
CA ASP A 51 -17.65 0.06 -18.83
C ASP A 51 -16.27 -0.31 -18.27
N MET A 52 -15.88 0.35 -17.17
CA MET A 52 -14.59 0.09 -16.52
C MET A 52 -14.46 -1.34 -16.02
N ARG A 53 -15.56 -2.09 -15.88
CA ARG A 53 -15.51 -3.53 -15.62
C ARG A 53 -14.92 -4.27 -16.81
N GLU A 54 -15.44 -4.02 -18.01
CA GLU A 54 -14.94 -4.64 -19.25
C GLU A 54 -13.48 -4.26 -19.51
N VAL A 55 -13.10 -3.01 -19.25
CA VAL A 55 -11.70 -2.55 -19.37
C VAL A 55 -10.77 -3.34 -18.43
N ARG A 56 -11.18 -3.54 -17.17
CA ARG A 56 -10.40 -4.32 -16.19
C ARG A 56 -10.33 -5.80 -16.57
N GLU A 57 -11.43 -6.38 -17.06
CA GLU A 57 -11.45 -7.78 -17.52
C GLU A 57 -10.51 -7.98 -18.73
N LEU A 58 -10.53 -7.06 -19.71
CA LEU A 58 -9.65 -7.10 -20.88
C LEU A 58 -8.17 -6.88 -20.52
N ALA A 59 -7.89 -5.93 -19.63
CA ALA A 59 -6.55 -5.68 -19.13
C ALA A 59 -5.99 -6.91 -18.41
N SER A 60 -6.77 -7.46 -17.47
CA SER A 60 -6.38 -8.66 -16.71
C SER A 60 -6.13 -9.87 -17.62
N ALA A 61 -7.00 -10.09 -18.61
CA ALA A 61 -6.81 -11.15 -19.62
C ALA A 61 -5.52 -11.01 -20.45
N SER A 62 -4.94 -9.80 -20.50
CA SER A 62 -3.70 -9.50 -21.21
C SER A 62 -2.48 -9.41 -20.29
N GLY A 63 -2.63 -9.58 -18.97
CA GLY A 63 -1.55 -9.38 -17.99
C GLY A 63 -1.27 -7.91 -17.66
N ALA A 64 -2.26 -7.04 -17.83
CA ALA A 64 -2.18 -5.63 -17.46
C ALA A 64 -3.17 -5.32 -16.33
N ASP A 65 -2.84 -4.30 -15.55
CA ASP A 65 -3.68 -3.74 -14.52
C ASP A 65 -4.21 -2.36 -14.94
N VAL A 66 -5.21 -1.88 -14.20
CA VAL A 66 -5.86 -0.60 -14.49
C VAL A 66 -5.85 0.30 -13.26
N ILE A 67 -5.32 1.51 -13.43
CA ILE A 67 -5.47 2.62 -12.49
C ILE A 67 -6.31 3.71 -13.16
N HIS A 68 -7.35 4.18 -12.48
CA HIS A 68 -8.32 5.11 -13.04
C HIS A 68 -8.52 6.34 -12.12
N PRO A 69 -7.57 7.30 -12.14
CA PRO A 69 -7.74 8.52 -11.36
C PRO A 69 -8.82 9.44 -11.97
N HIS A 70 -9.56 10.11 -11.08
CA HIS A 70 -10.60 11.08 -11.41
C HIS A 70 -10.30 12.43 -10.77
N GLY A 71 -10.95 13.49 -11.27
CA GLY A 71 -10.95 14.80 -10.61
C GLY A 71 -9.54 15.39 -10.52
N ALA A 72 -9.12 15.77 -9.30
CA ALA A 72 -7.82 16.42 -9.08
C ALA A 72 -6.66 15.51 -9.52
N LEU A 73 -6.63 14.24 -9.13
CA LEU A 73 -5.57 13.29 -9.48
C LEU A 73 -5.52 12.91 -10.96
N ALA A 74 -6.58 13.19 -11.74
CA ALA A 74 -6.53 13.01 -13.19
C ALA A 74 -5.68 14.10 -13.89
N THR A 75 -5.46 15.23 -13.23
CA THR A 75 -4.85 16.43 -13.85
C THR A 75 -3.69 17.03 -13.07
N GLN A 76 -3.52 16.62 -11.81
CA GLN A 76 -2.52 17.14 -10.89
C GLN A 76 -1.77 15.99 -10.20
N PRO A 77 -0.50 16.21 -9.79
CA PRO A 77 0.20 15.24 -8.95
C PRO A 77 -0.47 15.09 -7.56
N PRO A 78 -0.22 13.97 -6.87
CA PRO A 78 -0.67 13.81 -5.49
C PRO A 78 -0.10 14.90 -4.58
N GLY A 79 -0.79 15.17 -3.47
CA GLY A 79 -0.26 15.99 -2.37
C GLY A 79 0.21 15.15 -1.19
N LEU A 80 -0.34 13.94 -1.04
CA LEU A 80 0.01 13.00 0.01
C LEU A 80 -0.10 11.58 -0.55
N LEU A 81 0.90 10.76 -0.25
CA LEU A 81 0.89 9.32 -0.45
C LEU A 81 0.89 8.62 0.91
N VAL A 82 -0.06 7.72 1.13
CA VAL A 82 -0.11 6.89 2.34
C VAL A 82 -0.02 5.43 1.96
N SER A 83 0.92 4.70 2.54
CA SER A 83 1.14 3.28 2.24
C SER A 83 1.02 2.43 3.50
N ASP A 84 0.40 1.26 3.38
CA ASP A 84 0.68 0.15 4.28
C ASP A 84 2.15 -0.28 4.15
N VAL A 85 2.66 -0.96 5.18
CA VAL A 85 4.03 -1.47 5.23
C VAL A 85 4.08 -2.95 4.91
N ASP A 86 3.51 -3.79 5.78
CA ASP A 86 3.54 -5.24 5.63
C ASP A 86 2.78 -5.65 4.35
N SER A 87 3.34 -6.60 3.60
CA SER A 87 2.80 -7.04 2.29
C SER A 87 2.58 -5.94 1.23
N THR A 88 3.06 -4.71 1.45
CA THR A 88 2.94 -3.58 0.53
C THR A 88 4.29 -2.90 0.30
N LEU A 89 4.77 -2.09 1.25
CA LEU A 89 6.10 -1.47 1.21
C LEU A 89 7.21 -2.51 1.42
N THR A 90 6.90 -3.58 2.14
CA THR A 90 7.75 -4.74 2.38
C THR A 90 7.04 -6.02 1.93
N ARG A 91 7.83 -7.03 1.53
CA ARG A 91 7.34 -8.37 1.16
C ARG A 91 7.24 -9.33 2.34
N THR A 92 7.58 -8.84 3.52
CA THR A 92 7.60 -9.57 4.78
C THR A 92 6.54 -9.00 5.71
N GLU A 93 6.09 -9.84 6.63
CA GLU A 93 5.24 -9.46 7.77
C GLU A 93 6.12 -9.27 9.02
N ALA A 94 6.10 -8.08 9.61
CA ALA A 94 6.92 -7.73 10.77
C ALA A 94 6.78 -8.73 11.94
N ILE A 95 5.55 -9.16 12.21
CA ILE A 95 5.25 -10.08 13.31
C ILE A 95 5.78 -11.49 13.07
N ASP A 96 5.80 -11.95 11.82
CA ASP A 96 6.32 -13.26 11.45
C ASP A 96 7.84 -13.30 11.58
N LEU A 97 8.52 -12.21 11.21
CA LEU A 97 9.97 -12.07 11.41
C LEU A 97 10.34 -12.11 12.90
N LEU A 98 9.59 -11.39 13.75
CA LEU A 98 9.79 -11.44 15.21
C LEU A 98 9.49 -12.83 15.78
N ALA A 99 8.44 -13.50 15.30
CA ALA A 99 8.08 -14.84 15.72
C ALA A 99 9.16 -15.87 15.35
N GLN A 100 9.81 -15.72 14.19
CA GLN A 100 10.96 -16.54 13.79
C GLN A 100 12.14 -16.32 14.74
N CYS A 101 12.48 -15.08 15.06
CA CYS A 101 13.52 -14.78 16.06
C CYS A 101 13.18 -15.33 17.47
N ALA A 102 11.89 -15.42 17.80
CA ALA A 102 11.41 -16.01 19.06
C ALA A 102 11.35 -17.55 19.04
N GLY A 103 11.55 -18.20 17.89
CA GLY A 103 11.34 -19.64 17.74
C GLY A 103 9.87 -20.05 17.88
N ARG A 104 8.93 -19.15 17.60
CA ARG A 104 7.48 -19.29 17.80
C ARG A 104 6.66 -18.98 16.55
N ALA A 105 7.26 -19.14 15.37
CA ALA A 105 6.59 -18.92 14.09
C ALA A 105 5.30 -19.75 13.96
N ASP A 106 5.32 -21.02 14.37
CA ASP A 106 4.16 -21.90 14.29
C ASP A 106 3.00 -21.44 15.20
N GLU A 107 3.31 -20.93 16.39
CA GLU A 107 2.30 -20.40 17.33
C GLU A 107 1.61 -19.16 16.75
N VAL A 108 2.39 -18.22 16.20
CA VAL A 108 1.86 -17.00 15.59
C VAL A 108 1.05 -17.30 14.34
N ALA A 109 1.48 -18.28 13.53
CA ALA A 109 0.75 -18.73 12.36
C ALA A 109 -0.62 -19.33 12.71
N ASP A 110 -0.71 -20.15 13.76
CA ASP A 110 -1.98 -20.72 14.25
C ASP A 110 -2.97 -19.63 14.67
N VAL A 111 -2.51 -18.65 15.47
CA VAL A 111 -3.34 -17.51 15.88
C VAL A 111 -3.81 -16.68 14.68
N THR A 112 -2.93 -16.49 13.69
CA THR A 112 -3.27 -15.76 12.45
C THR A 112 -4.35 -16.48 11.66
N ALA A 113 -4.22 -17.82 11.50
CA ALA A 113 -5.19 -18.63 10.78
C ALA A 113 -6.59 -18.57 11.43
N ARG A 114 -6.66 -18.63 12.77
CA ARG A 114 -7.91 -18.51 13.53
C ARG A 114 -8.55 -17.13 13.40
N ALA A 115 -7.75 -16.07 13.43
CA ALA A 115 -8.24 -14.72 13.19
C ALA A 115 -8.81 -14.55 11.78
N MET A 116 -8.13 -15.09 10.76
CA MET A 116 -8.62 -15.08 9.37
C MET A 116 -9.89 -15.93 9.18
N ALA A 117 -10.11 -16.94 10.02
CA ALA A 117 -11.35 -17.71 10.08
C ALA A 117 -12.51 -16.96 10.78
N GLY A 118 -12.26 -15.75 11.29
CA GLY A 118 -13.25 -14.92 11.98
C GLY A 118 -13.47 -15.29 13.45
N GLU A 119 -12.56 -16.06 14.06
CA GLU A 119 -12.66 -16.44 15.48
C GLU A 119 -12.26 -15.31 16.44
N MET A 120 -11.54 -14.30 15.95
CA MET A 120 -11.00 -13.18 16.72
C MET A 120 -11.17 -11.88 15.93
N ASP A 121 -11.40 -10.78 16.64
CA ASP A 121 -11.23 -9.46 16.02
C ASP A 121 -9.74 -9.12 15.80
N PHE A 122 -9.48 -8.02 15.07
CA PHE A 122 -8.11 -7.61 14.76
C PHE A 122 -7.27 -7.34 16.02
N ALA A 123 -7.83 -6.66 17.01
CA ALA A 123 -7.11 -6.26 18.21
C ALA A 123 -6.85 -7.45 19.13
N GLU A 124 -7.79 -8.38 19.23
CA GLU A 124 -7.64 -9.67 19.91
C GLU A 124 -6.55 -10.50 19.25
N SER A 125 -6.61 -10.66 17.92
CA SER A 125 -5.61 -11.39 17.15
C SER A 125 -4.21 -10.79 17.29
N LEU A 126 -4.08 -9.45 17.21
CA LEU A 126 -2.81 -8.78 17.37
C LEU A 126 -2.24 -9.00 18.78
N ARG A 127 -3.05 -8.84 19.83
CA ARG A 127 -2.59 -9.08 21.22
C ARG A 127 -2.16 -10.52 21.43
N ALA A 128 -2.91 -11.49 20.92
CA ALA A 128 -2.56 -12.91 21.04
C ALA A 128 -1.24 -13.25 20.33
N ARG A 129 -1.00 -12.70 19.12
CA ARG A 129 0.28 -12.89 18.42
C ARG A 129 1.44 -12.18 19.11
N VAL A 130 1.21 -11.00 19.68
CA VAL A 130 2.23 -10.26 20.45
C VAL A 130 2.57 -10.99 21.75
N GLU A 131 1.61 -11.66 22.39
CA GLU A 131 1.84 -12.47 23.60
C GLU A 131 2.86 -13.60 23.34
N CYS A 132 2.84 -14.22 22.15
CA CYS A 132 3.85 -15.20 21.74
C CYS A 132 5.27 -14.62 21.74
N LEU A 133 5.45 -13.29 21.63
CA LEU A 133 6.77 -12.66 21.60
C LEU A 133 7.34 -12.37 23.00
N ALA A 134 6.62 -12.72 24.07
CA ALA A 134 7.07 -12.48 25.45
C ALA A 134 8.44 -13.12 25.74
N GLY A 135 9.34 -12.33 26.32
CA GLY A 135 10.71 -12.74 26.66
C GLY A 135 11.72 -12.61 25.52
N LEU A 136 11.31 -12.16 24.33
CA LEU A 136 12.25 -11.89 23.25
C LEU A 136 13.13 -10.67 23.61
N PRO A 137 14.48 -10.76 23.55
CA PRO A 137 15.35 -9.62 23.82
C PRO A 137 15.19 -8.55 22.74
N VAL A 138 15.31 -7.27 23.11
CA VAL A 138 15.21 -6.15 22.16
C VAL A 138 16.21 -6.26 21.00
N GLY A 139 17.36 -6.89 21.22
CA GLY A 139 18.34 -7.15 20.17
C GLY A 139 17.83 -8.03 19.02
N ALA A 140 16.85 -8.89 19.27
CA ALA A 140 16.23 -9.71 18.23
C ALA A 140 15.29 -8.90 17.31
N VAL A 141 14.77 -7.75 17.78
CA VAL A 141 14.01 -6.83 16.93
C VAL A 141 14.89 -6.27 15.82
N GLU A 142 16.16 -5.98 16.13
CA GLU A 142 17.15 -5.53 15.15
C GLU A 142 17.51 -6.65 14.16
N GLU A 143 17.53 -7.91 14.59
CA GLU A 143 17.70 -9.06 13.69
C GLU A 143 16.52 -9.20 12.74
N ALA A 144 15.28 -9.18 13.26
CA ALA A 144 14.07 -9.18 12.46
C ALA A 144 14.05 -8.02 11.45
N ARG A 145 14.47 -6.82 11.87
CA ARG A 145 14.57 -5.65 10.99
C ARG A 145 15.52 -5.88 9.82
N ARG A 146 16.66 -6.56 10.02
CA ARG A 146 17.61 -6.88 8.94
C ARG A 146 17.09 -7.92 7.96
N ALA A 147 16.11 -8.73 8.38
CA ALA A 147 15.46 -9.72 7.53
C ALA A 147 14.31 -9.12 6.69
N VAL A 148 13.94 -7.85 6.92
CA VAL A 148 12.92 -7.16 6.12
C VAL A 148 13.34 -7.09 4.66
N VAL A 149 12.44 -7.50 3.78
CA VAL A 149 12.63 -7.39 2.32
C VAL A 149 11.77 -6.26 1.80
N VAL A 150 12.39 -5.16 1.40
CA VAL A 150 11.70 -4.01 0.81
C VAL A 150 11.14 -4.39 -0.57
N THR A 151 9.91 -3.98 -0.84
CA THR A 151 9.30 -4.16 -2.16
C THR A 151 10.05 -3.35 -3.21
N PRO A 152 10.49 -3.95 -4.33
CA PRO A 152 11.13 -3.21 -5.42
C PRO A 152 10.31 -2.03 -5.88
N GLY A 153 10.96 -0.89 -6.08
CA GLY A 153 10.29 0.36 -6.42
C GLY A 153 9.83 1.18 -5.22
N ALA A 154 9.91 0.69 -3.97
CA ALA A 154 9.44 1.47 -2.82
C ALA A 154 10.20 2.80 -2.65
N LYS A 155 11.54 2.75 -2.75
CA LYS A 155 12.38 3.95 -2.64
C LYS A 155 12.18 4.89 -3.82
N GLU A 156 12.04 4.34 -5.01
CA GLU A 156 11.77 5.07 -6.24
C GLU A 156 10.40 5.75 -6.21
N LEU A 157 9.38 5.08 -5.66
CA LEU A 157 8.05 5.66 -5.48
C LEU A 157 8.09 6.86 -4.53
N ILE A 158 8.78 6.74 -3.40
CA ILE A 158 8.92 7.81 -2.41
C ILE A 158 9.65 9.01 -3.03
N ALA A 159 10.77 8.75 -3.72
CA ALA A 159 11.50 9.80 -4.44
C ALA A 159 10.62 10.49 -5.49
N ALA A 160 9.88 9.72 -6.30
CA ALA A 160 8.97 10.26 -7.32
C ALA A 160 7.80 11.05 -6.73
N ALA A 161 7.32 10.69 -5.53
CA ALA A 161 6.31 11.44 -4.80
C ALA A 161 6.88 12.79 -4.31
N HIS A 162 8.08 12.79 -3.75
CA HIS A 162 8.78 14.01 -3.33
C HIS A 162 9.10 14.95 -4.49
N GLU A 163 9.55 14.42 -5.63
CA GLU A 163 9.78 15.21 -6.86
C GLU A 163 8.48 15.88 -7.36
N ALA A 164 7.33 15.24 -7.12
CA ALA A 164 6.02 15.78 -7.43
C ALA A 164 5.47 16.75 -6.37
N GLY A 165 6.20 16.96 -5.26
CA GLY A 165 5.83 17.82 -4.15
C GLY A 165 4.83 17.21 -3.17
N ALA A 166 4.67 15.88 -3.18
CA ALA A 166 3.85 15.15 -2.21
C ALA A 166 4.66 14.82 -0.96
N THR A 167 3.97 14.70 0.18
CA THR A 167 4.53 14.06 1.39
C THR A 167 4.17 12.57 1.40
N VAL A 168 4.94 11.77 2.14
CA VAL A 168 4.74 10.33 2.26
C VAL A 168 4.55 9.91 3.72
N GLY A 169 3.46 9.20 4.01
CA GLY A 169 3.19 8.59 5.31
C GLY A 169 3.11 7.06 5.23
N LEU A 170 3.70 6.38 6.21
CA LEU A 170 3.63 4.92 6.37
C LEU A 170 2.75 4.58 7.57
N VAL A 171 1.68 3.80 7.35
CA VAL A 171 0.73 3.42 8.41
C VAL A 171 0.57 1.92 8.47
N SER A 172 1.02 1.31 9.57
CA SER A 172 1.22 -0.13 9.67
C SER A 172 0.52 -0.73 10.88
N GLY A 173 0.01 -1.96 10.71
CA GLY A 173 -0.40 -2.83 11.82
C GLY A 173 0.77 -3.56 12.50
N GLY A 174 2.00 -3.43 11.97
CA GLY A 174 3.24 -3.91 12.55
C GLY A 174 3.72 -3.03 13.70
N PHE A 175 5.05 -2.84 13.84
CA PHE A 175 5.64 -2.29 15.06
C PHE A 175 6.54 -1.07 14.84
N THR A 176 6.43 -0.05 15.69
CA THR A 176 7.19 1.22 15.62
C THR A 176 8.69 0.98 15.48
N SER A 177 9.22 0.06 16.30
CA SER A 177 10.64 -0.31 16.34
C SER A 177 11.18 -0.90 15.02
N MET A 178 10.30 -1.38 14.14
CA MET A 178 10.66 -1.85 12.79
C MET A 178 10.32 -0.81 11.71
N VAL A 179 9.17 -0.14 11.84
CA VAL A 179 8.63 0.77 10.82
C VAL A 179 9.35 2.11 10.79
N GLU A 180 9.67 2.74 11.93
CA GLU A 180 10.33 4.05 11.93
C GLU A 180 11.74 4.03 11.32
N PRO A 181 12.62 3.06 11.63
CA PRO A 181 13.93 3.00 10.98
C PRO A 181 13.80 2.74 9.47
N LEU A 182 12.84 1.90 9.06
CA LEU A 182 12.57 1.63 7.65
C LEU A 182 12.08 2.90 6.94
N ALA A 183 11.17 3.66 7.57
CA ALA A 183 10.69 4.94 7.07
C ALA A 183 11.85 5.91 6.83
N ALA A 184 12.75 6.04 7.81
CA ALA A 184 13.92 6.89 7.70
C ALA A 184 14.90 6.44 6.59
N GLU A 185 15.12 5.14 6.44
CA GLU A 185 15.98 4.57 5.40
C GLU A 185 15.44 4.82 3.99
N LEU A 186 14.12 4.70 3.81
CA LEU A 186 13.44 4.90 2.54
C LEU A 186 13.14 6.37 2.25
N GLY A 187 13.19 7.24 3.26
CA GLY A 187 12.95 8.67 3.15
C GLY A 187 11.48 9.07 3.29
N ALA A 188 10.64 8.30 3.99
CA ALA A 188 9.26 8.72 4.27
C ALA A 188 9.21 9.84 5.33
N ASP A 189 8.22 10.72 5.23
CA ASP A 189 8.07 11.90 6.10
C ASP A 189 7.38 11.57 7.43
N HIS A 190 6.49 10.58 7.40
CA HIS A 190 5.70 10.16 8.55
C HIS A 190 5.67 8.64 8.66
N ALA A 191 5.60 8.15 9.89
CA ALA A 191 5.40 6.74 10.21
C ALA A 191 4.52 6.61 11.45
N VAL A 192 3.64 5.62 11.45
CA VAL A 192 2.92 5.17 12.64
C VAL A 192 2.68 3.67 12.60
N ALA A 193 2.86 3.03 13.74
CA ALA A 193 2.68 1.59 13.94
C ALA A 193 2.34 1.29 15.41
N ASN A 194 2.17 0.01 15.75
CA ASN A 194 1.90 -0.40 17.14
C ASN A 194 3.18 -0.39 17.99
N GLU A 195 3.08 -0.04 19.26
CA GLU A 195 4.22 0.00 20.17
C GLU A 195 4.30 -1.29 21.00
N LEU A 196 5.41 -2.03 20.90
CA LEU A 196 5.68 -3.19 21.74
C LEU A 196 6.14 -2.73 23.13
N GLU A 197 5.54 -3.26 24.19
CA GLU A 197 6.00 -2.97 25.55
C GLU A 197 7.32 -3.70 25.85
N VAL A 198 8.29 -2.95 26.35
CA VAL A 198 9.62 -3.45 26.75
C VAL A 198 9.81 -3.27 28.25
N ALA A 199 10.27 -4.32 28.93
CA ALA A 199 10.73 -4.27 30.31
C ALA A 199 12.05 -5.02 30.45
N ASP A 200 13.00 -4.46 31.19
CA ASP A 200 14.31 -5.09 31.47
C ASP A 200 15.04 -5.60 30.19
N GLY A 201 14.91 -4.85 29.09
CA GLY A 201 15.54 -5.18 27.80
C GLY A 201 14.87 -6.31 27.01
N HIS A 202 13.66 -6.73 27.39
CA HIS A 202 12.90 -7.80 26.74
C HIS A 202 11.47 -7.36 26.44
N LEU A 203 10.86 -7.94 25.40
CA LEU A 203 9.44 -7.76 25.09
C LEU A 203 8.59 -8.41 26.19
N THR A 204 7.57 -7.71 26.67
CA THR A 204 6.68 -8.25 27.72
C THR A 204 5.57 -9.14 27.16
N GLY A 205 5.40 -9.16 25.84
CA GLY A 205 4.25 -9.77 25.16
C GLY A 205 3.00 -8.90 25.19
N ARG A 206 3.13 -7.58 25.44
CA ARG A 206 2.01 -6.63 25.42
C ARG A 206 2.30 -5.45 24.49
N LEU A 207 1.24 -4.72 24.16
CA LEU A 207 1.29 -3.47 23.43
C LEU A 207 1.14 -2.28 24.38
N THR A 208 1.71 -1.13 24.02
CA THR A 208 1.42 0.15 24.67
C THR A 208 0.74 1.11 23.69
N GLY A 209 0.00 2.08 24.23
CA GLY A 209 -0.70 3.08 23.42
C GLY A 209 -1.94 2.56 22.71
N GLU A 210 -2.38 3.31 21.70
CA GLU A 210 -3.53 2.96 20.87
C GLU A 210 -3.12 1.97 19.77
N ILE A 211 -3.99 1.01 19.47
CA ILE A 211 -3.75 0.04 18.40
C ILE A 211 -4.01 0.72 17.05
N VAL A 212 -3.07 0.56 16.12
CA VAL A 212 -3.22 0.94 14.72
C VAL A 212 -4.02 -0.14 14.01
N ASP A 213 -5.33 -0.04 14.11
CA ASP A 213 -6.29 -0.88 13.39
C ASP A 213 -6.78 -0.21 12.08
N ARG A 214 -7.76 -0.84 11.42
CA ARG A 214 -8.37 -0.36 10.18
C ARG A 214 -8.87 1.09 10.27
N ALA A 215 -9.58 1.44 11.36
CA ALA A 215 -10.12 2.78 11.54
C ALA A 215 -9.02 3.80 11.88
N ALA A 216 -8.00 3.36 12.63
CA ALA A 216 -6.82 4.16 12.92
C ALA A 216 -6.05 4.51 11.64
N LYS A 217 -5.91 3.57 10.67
CA LYS A 217 -5.26 3.86 9.38
C LYS A 217 -5.91 5.04 8.65
N ALA A 218 -7.24 5.03 8.56
CA ALA A 218 -8.00 6.13 7.96
C ALA A 218 -7.85 7.45 8.74
N SER A 219 -7.80 7.38 10.07
CA SER A 219 -7.64 8.54 10.94
C SER A 219 -6.27 9.20 10.77
N TRP A 220 -5.20 8.40 10.65
CA TRP A 220 -3.85 8.89 10.37
C TRP A 220 -3.72 9.50 8.98
N LEU A 221 -4.30 8.87 7.95
CA LEU A 221 -4.37 9.46 6.61
C LEU A 221 -4.99 10.86 6.64
N ARG A 222 -6.17 11.01 7.27
CA ARG A 222 -6.84 12.33 7.38
C ARG A 222 -6.01 13.34 8.18
N ARG A 223 -5.34 12.88 9.24
CA ARG A 223 -4.46 13.72 10.05
C ARG A 223 -3.28 14.26 9.24
N TRP A 224 -2.58 13.40 8.50
CA TRP A 224 -1.46 13.82 7.66
C TRP A 224 -1.91 14.70 6.50
N ALA A 225 -3.06 14.41 5.89
CA ALA A 225 -3.64 15.26 4.85
C ALA A 225 -3.91 16.68 5.39
N ALA A 226 -4.52 16.79 6.57
CA ALA A 226 -4.76 18.08 7.22
C ALA A 226 -3.46 18.82 7.58
N GLN A 227 -2.43 18.10 8.07
CA GLN A 227 -1.12 18.68 8.39
C GLN A 227 -0.38 19.19 7.15
N ALA A 228 -0.51 18.49 6.02
CA ALA A 228 0.07 18.86 4.73
C ALA A 228 -0.77 19.90 3.96
N ILE A 229 -1.97 20.25 4.45
CA ILE A 229 -2.93 21.13 3.76
C ILE A 229 -3.28 20.55 2.37
N VAL A 230 -3.58 19.25 2.35
CA VAL A 230 -3.93 18.48 1.15
C VAL A 230 -5.38 18.01 1.26
N GLU A 231 -6.19 18.36 0.26
CA GLU A 231 -7.56 17.87 0.14
C GLU A 231 -7.58 16.37 -0.16
N ALA A 232 -8.60 15.65 0.33
CA ALA A 232 -8.71 14.19 0.20
C ALA A 232 -8.60 13.72 -1.26
N GLU A 233 -9.14 14.49 -2.21
CA GLU A 233 -9.09 14.22 -3.65
C GLU A 233 -7.68 14.20 -4.23
N ARG A 234 -6.66 14.67 -3.51
CA ARG A 234 -5.23 14.62 -3.87
C ARG A 234 -4.42 13.63 -3.02
N VAL A 235 -5.09 12.78 -2.23
CA VAL A 235 -4.46 11.73 -1.43
C VAL A 235 -4.53 10.40 -2.16
N ILE A 236 -3.40 9.69 -2.23
CA ILE A 236 -3.32 8.31 -2.71
C ILE A 236 -3.09 7.38 -1.51
N ALA A 237 -3.88 6.31 -1.39
CA ALA A 237 -3.68 5.24 -0.43
C ALA A 237 -3.28 3.94 -1.13
N ILE A 238 -2.27 3.23 -0.60
CA ILE A 238 -1.79 1.94 -1.10
C ILE A 238 -1.86 0.90 0.02
N GLY A 239 -2.38 -0.30 -0.29
CA GLY A 239 -2.45 -1.42 0.65
C GLY A 239 -2.78 -2.74 -0.05
N ASP A 240 -2.72 -3.84 0.70
CA ASP A 240 -2.95 -5.21 0.18
C ASP A 240 -4.26 -5.84 0.73
N GLY A 241 -4.77 -5.33 1.85
CA GLY A 241 -5.57 -6.13 2.76
C GLY A 241 -6.87 -5.52 3.24
N ALA A 242 -7.63 -6.33 4.00
CA ALA A 242 -8.90 -5.90 4.60
C ALA A 242 -8.72 -4.82 5.69
N ASN A 243 -7.52 -4.74 6.28
CA ASN A 243 -7.09 -3.72 7.23
C ASN A 243 -6.96 -2.32 6.59
N ASP A 244 -6.92 -2.22 5.26
CA ASP A 244 -6.74 -0.93 4.55
C ASP A 244 -8.04 -0.30 4.07
N LEU A 245 -9.16 -1.01 4.18
CA LEU A 245 -10.41 -0.62 3.53
C LEU A 245 -10.94 0.76 3.96
N ASP A 246 -10.85 1.12 5.25
CA ASP A 246 -11.27 2.46 5.68
C ASP A 246 -10.30 3.55 5.23
N MET A 247 -9.01 3.20 5.07
CA MET A 247 -7.99 4.10 4.52
C MET A 247 -8.24 4.32 3.02
N PHE A 248 -8.66 3.29 2.30
CA PHE A 248 -9.08 3.38 0.89
C PHE A 248 -10.29 4.30 0.74
N ASP A 249 -11.31 4.15 1.59
CA ASP A 249 -12.50 5.01 1.57
C ASP A 249 -12.20 6.49 1.90
N ALA A 250 -11.12 6.75 2.65
CA ALA A 250 -10.71 8.10 3.02
C ALA A 250 -9.86 8.82 1.96
N ALA A 251 -9.35 8.10 0.96
CA ALA A 251 -8.43 8.63 -0.05
C ALA A 251 -9.16 9.03 -1.35
N GLY A 252 -8.58 9.98 -2.09
CA GLY A 252 -9.04 10.35 -3.43
C GLY A 252 -8.76 9.27 -4.48
N LEU A 253 -7.75 8.44 -4.23
CA LEU A 253 -7.43 7.25 -5.03
C LEU A 253 -6.88 6.15 -4.13
N ALA A 254 -7.58 5.02 -4.06
CA ALA A 254 -7.10 3.80 -3.45
C ALA A 254 -6.47 2.88 -4.51
N ILE A 255 -5.33 2.27 -4.19
CA ILE A 255 -4.63 1.31 -5.05
C ILE A 255 -4.36 0.03 -4.25
N ALA A 256 -4.89 -1.08 -4.74
CA ALA A 256 -4.65 -2.41 -4.24
C ALA A 256 -3.36 -2.95 -4.88
N PHE A 257 -2.28 -3.07 -4.08
CA PHE A 257 -0.97 -3.55 -4.53
C PHE A 257 -0.75 -5.00 -4.13
N CYS A 258 -0.49 -5.90 -5.10
CA CYS A 258 -0.32 -7.35 -4.90
C CYS A 258 -1.37 -7.94 -3.94
N ALA A 259 -2.60 -7.46 -4.05
CA ALA A 259 -3.55 -7.45 -2.96
C ALA A 259 -4.49 -8.65 -2.94
N LYS A 260 -5.11 -8.89 -1.78
CA LYS A 260 -6.17 -9.87 -1.58
C LYS A 260 -7.46 -9.44 -2.31
N PRO A 261 -8.35 -10.37 -2.69
CA PRO A 261 -9.56 -10.05 -3.46
C PRO A 261 -10.43 -8.94 -2.86
N VAL A 262 -10.55 -8.90 -1.53
CA VAL A 262 -11.34 -7.87 -0.82
C VAL A 262 -10.79 -6.46 -1.02
N ALA A 263 -9.47 -6.30 -1.03
CA ALA A 263 -8.81 -5.01 -1.26
C ALA A 263 -8.89 -4.62 -2.74
N VAL A 264 -8.74 -5.59 -3.66
CA VAL A 264 -8.94 -5.38 -5.10
C VAL A 264 -10.35 -4.88 -5.41
N GLU A 265 -11.38 -5.49 -4.81
CA GLU A 265 -12.78 -5.10 -5.00
C GLU A 265 -13.05 -3.69 -4.48
N ALA A 266 -12.48 -3.34 -3.32
CA ALA A 266 -12.68 -2.04 -2.70
C ALA A 266 -11.93 -0.92 -3.43
N ALA A 267 -10.63 -1.09 -3.68
CA ALA A 267 -9.81 -0.07 -4.33
C ALA A 267 -10.21 0.15 -5.79
N ARG A 268 -10.59 -0.95 -6.47
CA ARG A 268 -10.84 -1.04 -7.92
C ARG A 268 -9.65 -0.69 -8.81
N ASN A 269 -8.62 -0.01 -8.30
CA ASN A 269 -7.37 0.24 -8.99
C ASN A 269 -6.33 -0.75 -8.49
N THR A 270 -5.61 -1.39 -9.42
CA THR A 270 -4.72 -2.49 -9.09
C THR A 270 -3.32 -2.26 -9.64
N VAL A 271 -2.35 -2.83 -8.93
CA VAL A 271 -1.01 -3.16 -9.42
C VAL A 271 -0.69 -4.55 -8.87
N SER A 272 -0.72 -5.57 -9.72
CA SER A 272 -0.64 -6.99 -9.32
C SER A 272 0.76 -7.60 -9.45
N PHE A 273 1.72 -6.85 -10.01
CA PHE A 273 3.12 -7.24 -10.13
C PHE A 273 4.00 -6.48 -9.13
N GLU A 274 5.13 -7.08 -8.75
CA GLU A 274 5.92 -6.65 -7.59
C GLU A 274 6.84 -5.42 -7.84
N ARG A 275 6.29 -4.35 -8.42
CA ARG A 275 6.98 -3.08 -8.65
C ARG A 275 6.13 -1.91 -8.16
N LEU A 276 6.41 -1.48 -6.93
CA LEU A 276 5.60 -0.48 -6.23
C LEU A 276 5.67 0.91 -6.89
N ASP A 277 6.78 1.23 -7.54
CA ASP A 277 6.97 2.47 -8.31
C ASP A 277 6.06 2.60 -9.53
N ALA A 278 5.40 1.52 -9.99
CA ALA A 278 4.38 1.60 -11.04
C ALA A 278 3.19 2.49 -10.65
N VAL A 279 2.95 2.70 -9.35
CA VAL A 279 1.96 3.65 -8.85
C VAL A 279 2.23 5.08 -9.34
N SER A 280 3.52 5.45 -9.56
CA SER A 280 3.89 6.76 -10.06
C SER A 280 3.31 7.10 -11.43
N ALA A 281 2.87 6.08 -12.20
CA ALA A 281 2.16 6.27 -13.47
C ALA A 281 0.95 7.21 -13.35
N VAL A 282 0.36 7.34 -12.15
CA VAL A 282 -0.72 8.28 -11.86
C VAL A 282 -0.34 9.73 -12.15
N TRP A 283 0.91 10.13 -11.89
CA TRP A 283 1.41 11.50 -12.10
C TRP A 283 2.62 11.62 -13.04
N CYS A 284 3.09 10.51 -13.62
CA CYS A 284 4.08 10.56 -14.69
C CYS A 284 3.58 11.41 -15.87
N ARG A 285 4.48 12.26 -16.38
CA ARG A 285 4.24 13.08 -17.56
C ARG A 285 4.52 12.29 -18.83
#